data_AF-A0A537JK72-F1
#
_entry.id   AF-A0A537JK72-F1
#
_cell.length_a   1.000
_cell.length_b   1.000
_cell.length_c   1.000
_cell.angle_alpha   90.00
_cell.angle_beta   90.00
_cell.angle_gamma   90.00
#
_symmetry.space_group_name_H-M   'P 1'
#
loop_
_entity.id
_entity.type
_entity.pdbx_description
1 polymer ?
#
loop_
_entity_poly.entity_id
_entity_poly.type
_entity_poly.pdbx_seq_one_letter_code
_entity_poly.pdbx_strand_id
1 'polypeptide(L)'
;MGTLARTWDLMQESVAILLADKEILVFPLLSVLMLVVVDGPILLPLRSHLREPPTPQEMYPMLFLLYSGSFFVIIFFNSALMACANIRLSGGDPTLGDGFRFAWENVERILLWSLIAATVGILLRMLEHSRVLRWVVGPVLEVGWSLATFFIIPVIIFEDLDVLDSFKRSVDLFKRRWGEEVTSNFSFSVLLGLLAIPGILGVLSRSSSVVGVVAAALYLALL
;
A
#
# COMPACT_ATOMS: atom_id res chain seq x y z
N MET A 1 -25.22 -23.67 -0.57
CA MET A 1 -24.06 -23.35 -1.44
C MET A 1 -23.07 -22.56 -0.60
N GLY A 2 -21.83 -23.02 -0.49
CA GLY A 2 -20.85 -22.49 0.46
C GLY A 2 -20.51 -21.02 0.15
N THR A 3 -20.21 -20.26 1.20
CA THR A 3 -19.74 -18.86 1.13
C THR A 3 -18.59 -18.70 0.14
N LEU A 4 -17.69 -19.70 0.04
CA LEU A 4 -16.59 -19.73 -0.93
C LEU A 4 -17.03 -19.79 -2.40
N ALA A 5 -18.08 -20.56 -2.72
CA ALA A 5 -18.60 -20.64 -4.09
C ALA A 5 -19.21 -19.30 -4.52
N ARG A 6 -19.95 -18.64 -3.62
CA ARG A 6 -20.52 -17.32 -3.87
C ARG A 6 -19.43 -16.25 -4.05
N THR A 7 -18.36 -16.27 -3.24
CA THR A 7 -17.23 -15.35 -3.39
C THR A 7 -16.49 -15.59 -4.72
N TRP A 8 -16.35 -16.86 -5.13
CA TRP A 8 -15.74 -17.22 -6.40
C TRP A 8 -16.57 -16.73 -7.60
N ASP A 9 -17.88 -16.92 -7.57
CA ASP A 9 -18.79 -16.44 -8.62
C ASP A 9 -18.74 -14.91 -8.74
N LEU A 10 -18.78 -14.19 -7.62
CA LEU A 10 -18.64 -12.73 -7.59
C LEU A 10 -17.28 -12.26 -8.12
N MET A 11 -16.21 -13.00 -7.82
CA MET A 11 -14.87 -12.71 -8.35
C MET A 11 -14.83 -12.91 -9.86
N GLN A 12 -15.40 -14.00 -10.38
CA GLN A 12 -15.47 -14.28 -11.81
C GLN A 12 -16.30 -13.23 -12.55
N GLU A 13 -17.43 -12.80 -11.99
CA GLU A 13 -18.24 -11.71 -12.54
C GLU A 13 -17.47 -10.39 -12.57
N SER A 14 -16.78 -10.04 -11.46
CA SER A 14 -15.96 -8.83 -11.40
C SER A 14 -14.81 -8.85 -12.42
N VAL A 15 -14.16 -10.01 -12.59
CA VAL A 15 -13.10 -10.22 -13.57
C VAL A 15 -13.65 -10.18 -14.99
N ALA A 16 -14.83 -10.77 -15.25
CA ALA A 16 -15.47 -10.75 -16.57
C ALA A 16 -15.83 -9.32 -16.99
N ILE A 17 -16.32 -8.49 -16.06
CA ILE A 17 -16.62 -7.07 -16.30
C ILE A 17 -15.32 -6.29 -16.59
N LEU A 18 -14.26 -6.52 -15.81
CA LEU A 18 -12.94 -5.91 -16.05
C LEU A 18 -12.34 -6.30 -17.40
N LEU A 19 -12.47 -7.56 -17.80
CA LEU A 19 -11.95 -8.06 -19.08
C LEU A 19 -12.79 -7.61 -20.29
N ALA A 20 -14.08 -7.34 -20.08
CA ALA A 20 -14.92 -6.72 -21.10
C ALA A 20 -14.48 -5.28 -21.40
N ASP A 21 -13.88 -4.61 -20.42
CA ASP A 21 -13.49 -3.20 -20.47
C ASP A 21 -11.97 -3.02 -20.61
N LYS A 22 -11.44 -3.49 -21.74
CA LYS A 22 -10.00 -3.55 -22.01
C LYS A 22 -9.29 -2.21 -21.92
N GLU A 23 -9.99 -1.09 -22.12
CA GLU A 23 -9.40 0.25 -22.00
C GLU A 23 -8.90 0.53 -20.58
N ILE A 24 -9.61 0.08 -19.55
CA ILE A 24 -9.25 0.36 -18.16
C ILE A 24 -8.00 -0.42 -17.73
N LEU A 25 -7.78 -1.60 -18.30
CA LEU A 25 -6.60 -2.45 -18.04
C LEU A 25 -5.29 -1.90 -18.66
N VAL A 26 -5.37 -0.92 -19.54
CA VAL A 26 -4.20 -0.29 -20.14
C VAL A 26 -3.41 0.51 -19.10
N PHE A 27 -4.07 1.14 -18.11
CA PHE A 27 -3.37 1.95 -17.11
C PHE A 27 -2.40 1.15 -16.23
N PRO A 28 -2.79 -0.01 -15.64
CA PRO A 28 -1.83 -0.87 -14.92
C PRO A 28 -0.69 -1.39 -15.79
N LEU A 29 -0.94 -1.72 -17.06
CA LEU A 29 0.11 -2.19 -17.97
C LEU A 29 1.10 -1.08 -18.31
N LEU A 30 0.59 0.10 -18.63
CA LEU A 30 1.43 1.28 -18.87
C LEU A 30 2.19 1.71 -17.63
N SER A 31 1.63 1.56 -16.42
CA SER A 31 2.33 1.87 -15.18
C SER A 31 3.56 0.98 -14.98
N VAL A 32 3.43 -0.33 -15.22
CA VAL A 32 4.56 -1.26 -15.14
C VAL A 32 5.63 -0.93 -16.18
N LEU A 33 5.23 -0.64 -17.42
CA LEU A 33 6.17 -0.22 -18.46
C LEU A 33 6.88 1.08 -18.08
N MET A 34 6.13 2.05 -17.56
CA MET A 34 6.69 3.35 -17.20
C MET A 34 7.60 3.26 -15.97
N LEU A 35 7.33 2.35 -15.04
CA LEU A 35 8.26 2.04 -13.95
C LEU A 35 9.59 1.54 -14.50
N VAL A 36 9.58 0.63 -15.47
CA VAL A 36 10.82 0.16 -16.11
C VAL A 36 11.55 1.28 -16.82
N VAL A 37 10.83 2.18 -17.49
CA VAL A 37 11.41 3.33 -18.20
C VAL A 37 12.03 4.34 -17.24
N VAL A 38 11.38 4.62 -16.10
CA VAL A 38 11.84 5.60 -15.10
C VAL A 38 12.94 5.01 -14.21
N ASP A 39 12.70 3.83 -13.64
CA ASP A 39 13.59 3.22 -12.65
C ASP A 39 14.76 2.48 -13.31
N GLY A 40 14.57 1.96 -14.53
CA GLY A 40 15.60 1.20 -15.25
C GLY A 40 16.92 1.95 -15.40
N PRO A 41 16.93 3.20 -15.92
CA PRO A 41 18.14 4.03 -16.00
C PRO A 41 18.78 4.30 -14.63
N ILE A 42 17.97 4.51 -13.59
CA ILE A 42 18.44 4.78 -12.23
C ILE A 42 19.13 3.54 -11.63
N LEU A 43 18.73 2.33 -12.04
CA LEU A 43 19.33 1.07 -11.63
C LEU A 43 20.62 0.72 -12.40
N LEU A 44 20.91 1.35 -13.54
CA LEU A 44 22.09 1.02 -14.36
C LEU A 44 23.43 1.09 -13.61
N PRO A 45 23.69 2.09 -12.73
CA PRO A 45 24.92 2.15 -11.96
C PRO A 45 25.14 0.95 -11.03
N LEU A 46 24.12 0.19 -10.65
CA LEU A 46 24.32 -1.03 -9.83
C LEU A 46 25.19 -2.08 -10.53
N ARG A 47 25.29 -2.03 -11.86
CA ARG A 47 26.17 -2.94 -12.61
C ARG A 47 27.65 -2.73 -12.28
N SER A 48 28.08 -1.53 -11.90
CA SER A 48 29.46 -1.30 -11.44
C SER A 48 29.71 -1.77 -10.00
N HIS A 49 28.64 -2.03 -9.23
CA HIS A 49 28.71 -2.47 -7.83
C HIS A 49 28.51 -3.98 -7.64
N LEU A 50 28.71 -4.79 -8.69
CA LEU A 50 28.60 -6.27 -8.61
C LEU A 50 29.70 -6.91 -7.74
N ARG A 51 30.82 -6.22 -7.53
CA ARG A 51 31.97 -6.71 -6.75
C ARG A 51 32.11 -6.02 -5.40
N GLU A 52 31.75 -4.75 -5.35
CA GLU A 52 31.85 -3.91 -4.16
C GLU A 52 30.51 -3.21 -3.93
N PRO A 53 29.95 -3.25 -2.70
CA PRO A 53 28.67 -2.63 -2.43
C PRO A 53 28.74 -1.10 -2.61
N PRO A 54 27.64 -0.45 -3.05
CA PRO A 54 27.61 0.99 -3.20
C PRO A 54 27.82 1.69 -1.86
N THR A 55 28.54 2.81 -1.89
CA THR A 55 28.73 3.63 -0.69
C THR A 55 27.41 4.28 -0.27
N PRO A 56 27.23 4.67 1.00
CA PRO A 56 26.02 5.38 1.44
C PRO A 56 25.75 6.67 0.63
N GLN A 57 26.80 7.35 0.17
CA GLN A 57 26.71 8.59 -0.62
C GLN A 57 26.14 8.34 -2.02
N GLU A 58 26.40 7.18 -2.62
CA GLU A 58 25.83 6.77 -3.91
C GLU A 58 24.43 6.16 -3.71
N MET A 59 24.26 5.38 -2.64
CA MET A 59 23.04 4.63 -2.39
C MET A 59 21.84 5.52 -2.05
N TYR A 60 21.99 6.52 -1.17
CA TYR A 60 20.84 7.33 -0.72
C TYR A 60 20.20 8.19 -1.83
N PRO A 61 20.95 8.93 -2.66
CA PRO A 61 20.37 9.65 -3.79
C PRO A 61 19.70 8.73 -4.80
N MET A 62 20.32 7.57 -5.06
CA MET A 62 19.73 6.55 -5.95
C MET A 62 18.38 6.05 -5.41
N LEU A 63 18.29 5.73 -4.13
CA LEU A 63 17.03 5.31 -3.51
C LEU A 63 15.98 6.41 -3.51
N PHE A 64 16.39 7.66 -3.32
CA PHE A 64 15.47 8.80 -3.37
C PHE A 64 14.83 8.91 -4.74
N LEU A 65 15.64 8.84 -5.79
CA LEU A 65 15.16 8.89 -7.17
C LEU A 65 14.27 7.69 -7.51
N LEU A 66 14.66 6.48 -7.08
CA LEU A 66 13.83 5.29 -7.26
C LEU A 66 12.48 5.45 -6.56
N TYR A 67 12.47 5.76 -5.26
CA TYR A 67 11.21 5.86 -4.53
C TYR A 67 10.33 6.99 -5.07
N SER A 68 10.91 8.16 -5.34
CA SER A 68 10.15 9.28 -5.90
C SER A 68 9.59 8.93 -7.29
N GLY A 69 10.40 8.34 -8.17
CA GLY A 69 9.99 7.91 -9.50
C GLY A 69 8.90 6.86 -9.45
N SER A 70 9.10 5.79 -8.66
CA SER A 70 8.13 4.73 -8.52
C SER A 70 6.80 5.23 -7.93
N PHE A 71 6.83 6.03 -6.86
CA PHE A 71 5.60 6.58 -6.27
C PHE A 71 4.89 7.51 -7.24
N PHE A 72 5.62 8.36 -7.95
CA PHE A 72 5.02 9.25 -8.95
C PHE A 72 4.30 8.45 -10.04
N VAL A 73 4.98 7.47 -10.66
CA VAL A 73 4.39 6.65 -11.72
C VAL A 73 3.17 5.88 -11.21
N ILE A 74 3.30 5.17 -10.10
CA ILE A 74 2.21 4.35 -9.55
C ILE A 74 0.97 5.21 -9.26
N ILE A 75 1.17 6.35 -8.60
CA ILE A 75 0.05 7.22 -8.21
C ILE A 75 -0.56 7.90 -9.43
N PHE A 76 0.25 8.30 -10.41
CA PHE A 76 -0.24 8.88 -11.66
C PHE A 76 -1.17 7.92 -12.41
N PHE A 77 -0.75 6.67 -12.65
CA PHE A 77 -1.60 5.71 -13.37
C PHE A 77 -2.80 5.25 -12.53
N ASN A 78 -2.64 5.12 -11.21
CA ASN A 78 -3.77 4.80 -10.33
C ASN A 78 -4.79 5.96 -10.29
N SER A 79 -4.35 7.22 -10.37
CA SER A 79 -5.25 8.37 -10.45
C SER A 79 -6.09 8.36 -11.72
N ALA A 80 -5.46 8.04 -12.86
CA ALA A 80 -6.14 7.92 -14.14
C ALA A 80 -7.15 6.76 -14.13
N LEU A 81 -6.74 5.60 -13.61
CA LEU A 81 -7.60 4.43 -13.43
C LEU A 81 -8.83 4.76 -12.57
N MET A 82 -8.61 5.45 -11.45
CA MET A 82 -9.66 5.84 -10.51
C MET A 82 -10.67 6.82 -11.14
N ALA A 83 -10.19 7.76 -11.96
CA ALA A 83 -11.06 8.68 -12.71
C ALA A 83 -11.97 7.92 -13.67
N CYS A 84 -11.41 6.99 -14.46
CA CYS A 84 -12.19 6.14 -15.37
C CYS A 84 -13.20 5.27 -14.62
N ALA A 85 -12.80 4.67 -13.49
CA ALA A 85 -13.70 3.90 -12.64
C ALA A 85 -14.87 4.75 -12.13
N ASN A 86 -14.60 5.99 -11.68
CA ASN A 86 -15.64 6.91 -11.20
C ASN A 86 -16.63 7.32 -12.29
N ILE A 87 -16.15 7.59 -13.51
CA ILE A 87 -17.00 7.89 -14.67
C ILE A 87 -17.92 6.70 -14.99
N ARG A 88 -17.37 5.48 -15.02
CA ARG A 88 -18.15 4.27 -15.32
C ARG A 88 -19.19 3.97 -14.24
N LEU A 89 -18.83 4.11 -12.97
CA LEU A 89 -19.76 3.95 -11.83
C LEU A 89 -20.88 4.99 -11.84
N SER A 90 -20.65 6.16 -12.43
CA SER A 90 -21.67 7.21 -12.62
C SER A 90 -22.58 6.97 -13.83
N GLY A 91 -22.40 5.84 -14.54
CA GLY A 91 -23.17 5.49 -15.74
C GLY A 91 -22.65 6.11 -17.03
N GLY A 92 -21.47 6.74 -17.02
CA GLY A 92 -20.80 7.27 -18.20
C GLY A 92 -19.91 6.23 -18.89
N ASP A 93 -19.34 6.61 -20.04
CA ASP A 93 -18.35 5.80 -20.75
C ASP A 93 -16.96 6.43 -20.62
N PRO A 94 -16.03 5.84 -19.84
CA PRO A 94 -14.70 6.38 -19.65
C PRO A 94 -13.85 6.16 -20.90
N THR A 95 -13.03 7.15 -21.25
CA THR A 95 -11.95 6.97 -22.23
C THR A 95 -10.58 7.05 -21.56
N LEU A 96 -9.55 6.51 -22.23
CA LEU A 96 -8.15 6.69 -21.81
C LEU A 96 -7.78 8.17 -21.66
N GLY A 97 -8.30 9.02 -22.54
CA GLY A 97 -8.05 10.46 -22.53
C GLY A 97 -8.59 11.14 -21.27
N ASP A 98 -9.75 10.71 -20.76
CA ASP A 98 -10.32 11.26 -19.53
C ASP A 98 -9.46 10.93 -18.32
N GLY A 99 -8.97 9.69 -18.22
CA GLY A 99 -8.07 9.27 -17.16
C GLY A 99 -6.75 10.06 -17.17
N PHE A 100 -6.11 10.17 -18.35
CA PHE A 100 -4.86 10.93 -18.46
C PHE A 100 -5.04 12.42 -18.23
N ARG A 101 -6.12 13.04 -18.73
CA ARG A 101 -6.41 14.45 -18.49
C ARG A 101 -6.51 14.73 -17.00
N PHE A 102 -7.27 13.90 -16.29
CA PHE A 102 -7.46 14.02 -14.85
C PHE A 102 -6.17 13.82 -14.05
N ALA A 103 -5.34 12.84 -14.42
CA ALA A 103 -4.03 12.63 -13.82
C ALA A 103 -3.09 13.82 -14.07
N TRP A 104 -3.16 14.42 -15.26
CA TRP A 104 -2.34 15.58 -15.65
C TRP A 104 -2.76 16.86 -14.92
N GLU A 105 -4.05 17.09 -14.73
CA GLU A 105 -4.60 18.19 -13.92
C GLU A 105 -4.11 18.13 -12.47
N ASN A 106 -3.78 16.93 -11.96
CA ASN A 106 -3.32 16.71 -10.60
C ASN A 106 -1.81 16.42 -10.50
N VAL A 107 -1.04 16.59 -11.58
CA VAL A 107 0.36 16.16 -11.66
C VAL A 107 1.26 16.80 -10.58
N GLU A 108 1.02 18.06 -10.25
CA GLU A 108 1.77 18.78 -9.21
C GLU A 108 1.53 18.16 -7.82
N ARG A 109 0.27 17.88 -7.49
CA ARG A 109 -0.12 17.22 -6.23
C ARG A 109 0.49 15.82 -6.14
N ILE A 110 0.46 15.07 -7.25
CA ILE A 110 1.06 13.74 -7.35
C ILE A 110 2.58 13.81 -7.15
N LEU A 111 3.25 14.80 -7.75
CA LEU A 111 4.69 15.00 -7.61
C LEU A 111 5.07 15.32 -6.16
N LEU A 112 4.41 16.31 -5.54
CA LEU A 112 4.66 16.67 -4.15
C LEU A 112 4.48 15.48 -3.20
N TRP A 113 3.40 14.72 -3.40
CA TRP A 113 3.16 13.53 -2.60
C TRP A 113 4.21 12.44 -2.82
N SER A 114 4.64 12.21 -4.06
CA SER A 114 5.69 11.22 -4.37
C SER A 114 7.00 11.53 -3.66
N LEU A 115 7.36 12.83 -3.52
CA LEU A 115 8.55 13.28 -2.80
C LEU A 115 8.42 13.07 -1.28
N ILE A 116 7.23 13.34 -0.72
CA ILE A 116 6.95 13.05 0.70
C ILE A 116 7.06 11.55 0.95
N ALA A 117 6.41 10.73 0.12
CA ALA A 117 6.45 9.28 0.20
C ALA A 117 7.88 8.73 0.06
N ALA A 118 8.68 9.27 -0.86
CA ALA A 118 10.09 8.90 -1.02
C ALA A 118 10.92 9.23 0.22
N THR A 119 10.69 10.41 0.81
CA THR A 119 11.36 10.83 2.05
C THR A 119 11.01 9.88 3.19
N VAL A 120 9.73 9.56 3.37
CA VAL A 120 9.26 8.59 4.37
C VAL A 120 9.87 7.20 4.12
N GLY A 121 9.90 6.75 2.86
CA GLY A 121 10.51 5.47 2.49
C GLY A 121 12.00 5.41 2.81
N ILE A 122 12.75 6.48 2.56
CA ILE A 122 14.18 6.53 2.91
C ILE A 122 14.38 6.59 4.41
N LEU A 123 13.58 7.38 5.12
CA LEU A 123 13.60 7.42 6.58
C LEU A 123 13.40 5.99 7.11
N LEU A 124 12.37 5.28 6.67
CA LEU A 124 12.15 3.86 7.01
C LEU A 124 13.39 2.99 6.78
N ARG A 125 14.09 3.16 5.67
CA ARG A 125 15.29 2.38 5.36
C ARG A 125 16.49 2.74 6.23
N MET A 126 16.63 4.01 6.61
CA MET A 126 17.61 4.44 7.61
C MET A 126 17.28 3.86 8.99
N LEU A 127 15.98 3.73 9.32
CA LEU A 127 15.51 3.12 10.58
C LEU A 127 15.81 1.63 10.68
N GLU A 128 15.97 0.92 9.56
CA GLU A 128 16.35 -0.50 9.58
C GLU A 128 17.69 -0.74 10.29
N HIS A 129 18.57 0.25 10.37
CA HIS A 129 19.87 0.07 11.02
C HIS A 129 19.84 0.30 12.54
N SER A 130 18.75 0.82 13.12
CA SER A 130 18.63 1.10 14.56
C SER A 130 17.53 0.30 15.24
N ARG A 131 17.91 -0.58 16.17
CA ARG A 131 16.99 -1.47 16.91
C ARG A 131 15.98 -0.72 17.78
N VAL A 132 16.37 0.43 18.33
CA VAL A 132 15.52 1.25 19.21
C VAL A 132 14.50 2.05 18.41
N LEU A 133 14.95 2.67 17.31
CA LEU A 133 14.09 3.54 16.51
C LEU A 133 13.09 2.72 15.66
N ARG A 134 13.45 1.50 15.26
CA ARG A 134 12.52 0.51 14.67
C ARG A 134 11.38 0.14 15.61
N TRP A 135 11.64 0.00 16.92
CA TRP A 135 10.61 -0.37 17.88
C TRP A 135 9.62 0.77 18.17
N VAL A 136 10.11 2.02 18.13
CA VAL A 136 9.29 3.21 18.42
C VAL A 136 8.51 3.68 17.19
N VAL A 137 9.17 3.76 16.03
CA VAL A 137 8.61 4.39 14.83
C VAL A 137 8.07 3.36 13.84
N GLY A 138 8.56 2.11 13.90
CA GLY A 138 8.12 1.02 13.01
C GLY A 138 6.61 0.78 13.04
N PRO A 139 5.96 0.62 14.20
CA PRO A 139 4.51 0.40 14.27
C PRO A 139 3.70 1.60 13.75
N VAL A 140 4.14 2.83 14.06
CA VAL A 140 3.45 4.06 13.62
C VAL A 140 3.59 4.26 12.12
N LEU A 141 4.76 3.96 11.56
CA LEU A 141 4.98 4.03 10.13
C LEU A 141 4.27 2.90 9.39
N GLU A 142 4.22 1.68 9.92
CA GLU A 142 3.54 0.56 9.29
C GLU A 142 2.01 0.75 9.26
N VAL A 143 1.44 1.22 10.38
CA VAL A 143 0.01 1.59 10.45
C VAL A 143 -0.27 2.86 9.64
N GLY A 144 0.58 3.88 9.74
CA GLY A 144 0.44 5.12 8.96
C GLY A 144 0.57 4.88 7.45
N TRP A 145 1.42 3.94 7.04
CA TRP A 145 1.65 3.57 5.64
C TRP A 145 0.52 2.71 5.06
N SER A 146 -0.07 1.81 5.85
CA SER A 146 -1.25 1.04 5.43
C SER A 146 -2.48 1.92 5.28
N LEU A 147 -2.64 2.92 6.16
CA LEU A 147 -3.70 3.93 6.06
C LEU A 147 -3.46 4.89 4.89
N ALA A 148 -2.21 5.28 4.64
CA ALA A 148 -1.85 6.12 3.49
C ALA A 148 -2.08 5.39 2.15
N THR A 149 -1.67 4.14 2.00
CA THR A 149 -1.82 3.45 0.71
C THR A 149 -3.29 3.26 0.28
N PHE A 150 -4.24 3.11 1.21
CA PHE A 150 -5.67 2.97 0.90
C PHE A 150 -6.42 4.29 0.69
N PHE A 151 -6.08 5.35 1.44
CA PHE A 151 -6.89 6.57 1.46
C PHE A 151 -6.24 7.79 0.82
N ILE A 152 -4.93 7.78 0.57
CA ILE A 152 -4.24 8.98 0.10
C ILE A 152 -4.52 9.26 -1.37
N ILE A 153 -4.67 8.22 -2.20
CA ILE A 153 -4.95 8.39 -3.62
C ILE A 153 -6.32 9.07 -3.80
N PRO A 154 -7.44 8.57 -3.24
CA PRO A 154 -8.72 9.27 -3.37
C PRO A 154 -8.74 10.67 -2.75
N VAL A 155 -8.08 10.89 -1.62
CA VAL A 155 -8.21 12.18 -0.91
C VAL A 155 -7.31 13.28 -1.50
N ILE A 156 -6.13 12.94 -2.04
CA ILE A 156 -5.29 13.92 -2.74
C ILE A 156 -5.93 14.39 -4.06
N ILE A 157 -6.71 13.51 -4.66
CA ILE A 157 -7.21 13.64 -6.03
C ILE A 157 -8.60 14.27 -6.08
N PHE A 158 -9.50 13.95 -5.13
CA PHE A 158 -10.90 14.36 -5.20
C PHE A 158 -11.27 15.52 -4.28
N GLU A 159 -10.41 15.91 -3.34
CA GLU A 159 -10.64 17.09 -2.52
C GLU A 159 -9.54 18.11 -2.81
N ASP A 160 -9.94 19.24 -3.39
CA ASP A 160 -9.12 20.44 -3.71
C ASP A 160 -8.59 21.14 -2.45
N LEU A 161 -8.09 20.37 -1.48
CA LEU A 161 -7.63 20.81 -0.18
C LEU A 161 -6.10 20.90 -0.13
N ASP A 162 -5.60 21.70 0.79
CA ASP A 162 -4.18 21.84 1.09
C ASP A 162 -3.68 20.54 1.78
N VAL A 163 -2.44 20.11 1.52
CA VAL A 163 -1.92 18.76 1.89
C VAL A 163 -2.19 18.36 3.35
N LEU A 164 -2.08 19.31 4.28
CA LEU A 164 -2.31 19.07 5.71
C LEU A 164 -3.79 18.95 6.07
N ASP A 165 -4.67 19.64 5.35
CA ASP A 165 -6.11 19.62 5.59
C ASP A 165 -6.76 18.41 4.91
N SER A 166 -6.26 17.99 3.75
CA SER A 166 -6.55 16.69 3.13
C SER A 166 -6.24 15.53 4.08
N PHE A 167 -5.12 15.60 4.82
CA PHE A 167 -4.75 14.56 5.79
C PHE A 167 -5.73 14.49 6.96
N LYS A 168 -6.07 15.63 7.57
CA LYS A 168 -7.06 15.67 8.67
C LYS A 168 -8.42 15.17 8.22
N ARG A 169 -8.86 15.54 7.02
CA ARG A 169 -10.14 15.13 6.44
C ARG A 169 -10.17 13.64 6.09
N SER A 170 -9.08 13.09 5.55
CA SER A 170 -8.89 11.65 5.33
C SER A 170 -9.07 10.86 6.63
N VAL A 171 -8.43 11.31 7.71
CA VAL A 171 -8.52 10.67 9.03
C VAL A 171 -9.95 10.72 9.56
N ASP A 172 -10.67 11.83 9.35
CA ASP A 172 -12.07 11.95 9.80
C ASP A 172 -13.01 11.07 8.99
N LEU A 173 -12.85 10.99 7.66
CA LEU A 173 -13.63 10.12 6.78
C LEU A 173 -13.35 8.63 7.06
N PHE A 174 -12.09 8.27 7.27
CA PHE A 174 -11.67 6.92 7.67
C PHE A 174 -12.33 6.52 9.00
N LYS A 175 -12.23 7.39 10.03
CA LYS A 175 -12.88 7.15 11.32
C LYS A 175 -14.39 6.99 11.20
N ARG A 176 -15.05 7.70 10.29
CA ARG A 176 -16.51 7.61 10.11
C ARG A 176 -16.96 6.36 9.36
N ARG A 177 -16.25 5.95 8.30
CA ARG A 177 -16.68 4.81 7.46
C ARG A 177 -16.12 3.48 7.91
N TRP A 178 -14.89 3.49 8.40
CA TRP A 178 -14.14 2.30 8.75
C TRP A 178 -13.82 2.24 10.24
N GLY A 179 -14.13 3.27 11.02
CA GLY A 179 -13.84 3.29 12.46
C GLY A 179 -14.51 2.15 13.22
N GLU A 180 -15.76 1.78 12.92
CA GLU A 180 -16.40 0.63 13.59
C GLU A 180 -15.80 -0.71 13.14
N GLU A 181 -15.57 -0.91 11.85
CA GLU A 181 -14.95 -2.13 11.29
C GLU A 181 -13.50 -2.31 11.74
N VAL A 182 -12.71 -1.23 11.76
CA VAL A 182 -11.30 -1.23 12.18
C VAL A 182 -11.20 -1.33 13.70
N THR A 183 -12.07 -0.67 14.47
CA THR A 183 -12.07 -0.85 15.94
C THR A 183 -12.54 -2.26 16.32
N SER A 184 -13.46 -2.86 15.56
CA SER A 184 -13.89 -4.25 15.72
C SER A 184 -12.78 -5.25 15.36
N ASN A 185 -12.18 -5.13 14.16
CA ASN A 185 -11.07 -5.99 13.72
C ASN A 185 -9.79 -5.77 14.53
N PHE A 186 -9.51 -4.55 14.99
CA PHE A 186 -8.38 -4.25 15.88
C PHE A 186 -8.62 -4.81 17.27
N SER A 187 -9.85 -4.72 17.81
CA SER A 187 -10.20 -5.39 19.09
C SER A 187 -10.06 -6.90 18.96
N PHE A 188 -10.51 -7.49 17.85
CA PHE A 188 -10.39 -8.92 17.57
C PHE A 188 -8.91 -9.34 17.39
N SER A 189 -8.11 -8.54 16.69
CA SER A 189 -6.67 -8.79 16.48
C SER A 189 -5.85 -8.62 17.76
N VAL A 190 -6.20 -7.65 18.62
CA VAL A 190 -5.59 -7.46 19.94
C VAL A 190 -5.99 -8.59 20.89
N LEU A 191 -7.26 -9.01 20.87
CA LEU A 191 -7.73 -10.15 21.64
C LEU A 191 -7.03 -11.44 21.19
N LEU A 192 -6.97 -11.72 19.89
CA LEU A 192 -6.23 -12.85 19.33
C LEU A 192 -4.73 -12.75 19.59
N GLY A 193 -4.15 -11.55 19.53
CA GLY A 193 -2.74 -11.30 19.84
C GLY A 193 -2.43 -11.59 21.30
N LEU A 194 -3.28 -11.16 22.24
CA LEU A 194 -3.17 -11.48 23.66
C LEU A 194 -3.34 -12.98 23.92
N LEU A 195 -4.25 -13.64 23.20
CA LEU A 195 -4.49 -15.08 23.30
C LEU A 195 -3.34 -15.91 22.69
N ALA A 196 -2.54 -15.33 21.80
CA ALA A 196 -1.34 -15.94 21.25
C ALA A 196 -0.13 -15.90 22.22
N ILE A 197 -0.12 -14.96 23.18
CA ILE A 197 1.00 -14.80 24.13
C ILE A 197 1.30 -16.09 24.92
N PRO A 198 0.31 -16.80 25.52
CA PRO A 198 0.57 -18.08 26.19
C PRO A 198 1.14 -19.17 25.27
N GLY A 199 0.68 -19.22 24.01
CA GLY A 199 1.20 -20.17 23.01
C GLY A 199 2.66 -19.87 22.65
N ILE A 200 2.98 -18.61 22.40
CA ILE A 200 4.35 -18.15 22.10
C ILE A 200 5.27 -18.39 23.31
N LEU A 201 4.83 -18.06 24.53
CA LEU A 201 5.58 -18.33 25.76
C LEU A 201 5.79 -19.83 26.01
N GLY A 202 4.79 -20.66 25.71
CA GLY A 202 4.88 -22.11 25.78
C GLY A 202 5.95 -22.68 24.84
N VAL A 203 5.96 -22.25 23.58
CA VAL A 203 6.96 -22.64 22.56
C VAL A 203 8.36 -22.15 22.93
N LEU A 204 8.49 -20.92 23.46
CA LEU A 204 9.77 -20.34 23.85
C LEU A 204 10.36 -20.95 25.15
N SER A 205 9.54 -21.54 26.02
CA SER A 205 10.01 -22.07 27.31
C SER A 205 10.92 -23.31 27.22
N ARG A 206 11.18 -23.84 26.01
CA ARG A 206 12.01 -25.04 25.75
C ARG A 206 11.56 -26.31 26.49
N SER A 207 10.42 -26.28 27.16
CA SER A 207 9.69 -27.45 27.62
C SER A 207 8.67 -27.80 26.54
N SER A 208 8.97 -28.82 25.74
CA SER A 208 8.07 -29.40 24.73
C SER A 208 6.87 -30.07 25.40
N SER A 209 6.08 -29.30 26.13
CA SER A 209 4.86 -29.76 26.76
C SER A 209 3.79 -29.78 25.68
N VAL A 210 3.20 -30.96 25.47
CA VAL A 210 2.10 -31.24 24.53
C VAL A 210 1.00 -30.16 24.62
N VAL A 211 0.83 -29.57 25.80
CA VAL A 211 -0.06 -28.44 26.10
C VAL A 211 0.21 -27.21 25.24
N GLY A 212 1.47 -26.83 24.99
CA GLY A 212 1.81 -25.67 24.15
C GLY A 212 1.49 -25.88 22.67
N VAL A 213 1.68 -27.12 22.18
CA VAL A 213 1.34 -27.51 20.81
C VAL A 213 -0.18 -27.57 20.62
N VAL A 214 -0.92 -28.12 21.60
CA VAL A 214 -2.38 -28.18 21.59
C VAL A 214 -2.99 -26.77 21.67
N ALA A 215 -2.45 -25.88 22.51
CA ALA A 215 -2.92 -24.50 22.58
C ALA A 215 -2.66 -23.73 21.28
N ALA A 216 -1.50 -23.92 20.64
CA ALA A 216 -1.20 -23.33 19.33
C ALA A 216 -2.09 -23.90 18.22
N ALA A 217 -2.39 -25.20 18.24
CA ALA A 217 -3.28 -25.84 17.29
C ALA A 217 -4.75 -25.39 17.46
N LEU A 218 -5.22 -25.23 18.69
CA LEU A 218 -6.55 -24.69 19.00
C LEU A 218 -6.67 -23.23 18.57
N TYR A 219 -5.60 -22.43 18.77
CA TYR A 219 -5.53 -21.06 18.28
C TYR A 219 -5.59 -20.99 16.76
N LEU A 220 -4.84 -21.84 16.05
CA LEU A 220 -4.89 -21.94 14.59
C LEU A 220 -6.22 -22.47 14.04
N ALA A 221 -6.95 -23.27 14.81
CA ALA A 221 -8.28 -23.79 14.43
C ALA A 221 -9.42 -22.80 14.70
N LEU A 222 -9.16 -21.74 15.50
CA LEU A 222 -10.10 -20.66 15.80
C LEU A 222 -9.90 -19.41 14.91
N LEU A 223 -8.82 -19.38 14.14
CA LEU A 223 -8.57 -18.48 13.01
C LEU A 223 -9.32 -18.98 11.77
#